data_AF-A0A7G6RI65-F1
#
_entry.id   AF-A0A7G6RI65-F1
#
_cell.length_a   1.000
_cell.length_b   1.000
_cell.length_c   1.000
_cell.angle_alpha   90.00
_cell.angle_beta   90.00
_cell.angle_gamma   90.00
#
_symmetry.space_group_name_H-M   'P 1'
#
loop_
_entity.id
_entity.type
_entity.pdbx_description
1 polymer ?
#
loop_
_entity_poly.entity_id
_entity_poly.type
_entity_poly.pdbx_seq_one_letter_code
_entity_poly.pdbx_strand_id
1 'polypeptide(L)' 'MAEGIESNEDAIELAKMGCNYGQSYLFGPPIPSESVLRLLRDRFALTKRA' A
#
# COMPACT_ATOMS: atom_id res chain seq x y z
N MET A 1 -6.55 -9.48 3.00
CA MET A 1 -6.33 -8.14 2.44
C MET A 1 -7.64 -7.38 2.62
N ALA A 2 -7.60 -6.21 3.25
CA ALA A 2 -8.78 -5.38 3.50
C ALA A 2 -8.83 -4.22 2.51
N GLU A 3 -10.00 -3.93 1.96
CA GLU A 3 -10.21 -2.85 0.99
C GLU A 3 -11.18 -1.82 1.58
N GLY A 4 -11.04 -0.55 1.20
CA GLY A 4 -11.97 0.51 1.58
C GLY A 4 -11.87 0.97 3.05
N ILE A 5 -10.69 0.87 3.67
CA ILE A 5 -10.45 1.31 5.05
C ILE A 5 -10.61 2.84 5.14
N GLU A 6 -11.62 3.33 5.86
CA GLU A 6 -11.98 4.75 5.87
C GLU A 6 -11.21 5.57 6.91
N SER A 7 -10.81 4.96 8.03
CA SER A 7 -10.18 5.64 9.16
C SER A 7 -8.89 4.96 9.64
N ASN A 8 -8.08 5.70 10.41
CA ASN A 8 -6.87 5.13 11.04
C ASN A 8 -7.25 4.12 12.13
N GLU A 9 -8.36 4.35 12.81
CA GLU A 9 -8.91 3.48 13.84
C GLU A 9 -9.26 2.10 13.26
N ASP A 10 -9.94 2.07 12.10
CA ASP A 10 -10.23 0.83 11.38
C ASP A 10 -8.95 0.11 10.95
N ALA A 11 -7.96 0.86 10.45
CA ALA A 11 -6.66 0.29 10.05
C ALA A 11 -5.94 -0.38 11.23
N ILE A 12 -5.95 0.26 12.40
CA ILE A 12 -5.34 -0.26 13.63
C ILE A 12 -6.05 -1.53 14.09
N GLU A 13 -7.38 -1.56 14.06
CA GLU A 13 -8.14 -2.74 14.50
C GLU A 13 -7.93 -3.92 13.56
N LEU A 14 -7.97 -3.69 12.24
CA LEU A 14 -7.64 -4.69 11.24
C LEU A 14 -6.22 -5.24 11.43
N ALA A 15 -5.25 -4.38 11.74
CA ALA A 15 -3.88 -4.81 12.01
C ALA A 15 -3.79 -5.71 13.25
N LYS A 16 -4.51 -5.40 14.34
CA LYS A 16 -4.58 -6.26 15.54
C LYS A 16 -5.21 -7.62 15.26
N MET A 17 -6.17 -7.67 14.32
CA MET A 17 -6.76 -8.92 13.83
C MET A 17 -5.83 -9.73 12.92
N GLY A 18 -4.61 -9.25 12.65
CA GLY A 18 -3.65 -9.91 11.77
C GLY A 18 -3.84 -9.59 10.29
N CYS A 19 -4.60 -8.55 9.94
CA CYS A 19 -4.68 -8.06 8.56
C CYS A 19 -3.54 -7.07 8.28
N ASN A 20 -2.45 -7.56 7.67
CA ASN A 20 -1.26 -6.74 7.40
C ASN A 20 -1.31 -5.94 6.10
N TYR A 21 -2.32 -6.15 5.26
CA TYR A 21 -2.41 -5.54 3.92
C TYR A 21 -3.75 -4.85 3.73
N GLY A 22 -3.70 -3.57 3.42
CA GLY A 22 -4.86 -2.71 3.18
C GLY A 22 -4.76 -1.94 1.87
N GLN A 23 -5.88 -1.80 1.17
CA GLN A 23 -6.02 -0.90 0.03
C GLN A 23 -7.12 0.12 0.32
N SER A 24 -6.75 1.39 0.34
CA SER A 24 -7.69 2.49 0.56
C SER A 24 -7.10 3.79 0.06
N TYR A 25 -7.97 4.75 -0.27
CA TYR A 25 -7.59 6.14 -0.49
C TYR A 25 -6.85 6.72 0.73
N LEU A 26 -7.13 6.22 1.95
CA LEU A 26 -6.41 6.56 3.19
C LEU A 26 -4.91 6.29 3.09
N PHE A 27 -4.49 5.21 2.41
CA PHE A 27 -3.08 4.86 2.21
C PHE A 27 -2.49 5.46 0.94
N GLY A 28 -3.35 5.73 -0.05
CA GLY A 28 -2.98 6.44 -1.26
C GLY A 28 -4.07 6.34 -2.32
N PRO A 29 -4.25 7.39 -3.14
CA PRO A 29 -5.19 7.33 -4.25
C PRO A 29 -4.73 6.30 -5.30
N PRO A 30 -5.66 5.76 -6.12
CA PRO A 30 -5.28 5.14 -7.38
C PRO A 30 -4.45 6.09 -8.23
N ILE A 31 -3.37 5.59 -8.81
CA ILE A 31 -2.45 6.37 -9.65
C ILE A 31 -2.24 5.70 -11.01
N PRO A 32 -1.90 6.45 -12.07
CA PRO A 32 -1.57 5.88 -13.37
C PRO A 32 -0.39 4.91 -13.32
N SER A 33 -0.35 3.95 -14.25
CA SER A 33 0.72 2.95 -14.36
C SER A 33 2.12 3.57 -14.42
N GLU A 34 2.30 4.65 -15.19
CA GLU A 34 3.59 5.33 -15.32
C GLU A 34 4.09 5.90 -13.98
N SER A 35 3.17 6.43 -13.17
CA SER A 35 3.48 6.93 -11.83
C SER A 35 3.91 5.79 -10.90
N VAL A 36 3.23 4.64 -10.98
CA VAL A 36 3.62 3.43 -10.22
C VAL A 36 5.03 2.98 -10.61
N LEU A 37 5.31 2.88 -11.92
CA LEU A 37 6.63 2.45 -12.42
C LEU A 37 7.75 3.37 -11.94
N ARG A 38 7.50 4.69 -11.96
CA ARG A 38 8.46 5.67 -11.43
C ARG A 38 8.67 5.49 -9.94
N LEU A 39 7.61 5.38 -9.14
CA LEU A 39 7.71 5.15 -7.69
C LEU A 39 8.51 3.88 -7.37
N LEU A 40 8.26 2.79 -8.10
CA LEU A 40 8.96 1.53 -7.91
C LEU A 40 10.47 1.68 -8.19
N ARG A 41 10.85 2.38 -9.26
CA ARG A 41 12.26 2.63 -9.61
C ARG A 41 12.97 3.55 -8.61
N ASP A 42 12.28 4.61 -8.17
CA ASP A 42 12.87 5.65 -7.31
C ASP A 42 13.00 5.19 -5.84
N ARG A 43 12.03 4.41 -5.34
CA ARG A 43 11.96 4.00 -3.91
C ARG A 43 12.61 2.65 -3.63
N PHE A 44 12.62 1.74 -4.59
CA PHE A 44 13.15 0.40 -4.40
C PHE A 44 14.30 0.23 -5.39
N ALA A 45 15.55 0.25 -4.89
CA ALA A 45 16.68 -0.16 -5.69
C ALA A 45 16.38 -1.56 -6.24
N LEU A 46 16.41 -1.71 -7.57
CA LEU A 46 16.17 -2.99 -8.22
C LEU A 46 17.14 -4.01 -7.60
N THR A 47 16.64 -4.85 -6.70
CA THR A 47 17.43 -5.88 -6.05
C THR A 47 17.98 -6.75 -7.17
N LYS A 48 19.30 -6.69 -7.41
CA LYS A 48 19.94 -7.64 -8.31
C LYS A 48 19.61 -9.03 -7.77
N ARG A 49 18.89 -9.84 -8.56
CA ARG A 49 18.73 -11.26 -8.27
C ARG A 49 20.13 -11.87 -8.28
N ALA A 50 20.50 -12.52 -7.19
CA ALA A 50 21.64 -13.44 -7.12
C ALA A 50 21.30 -14.72 -7.86
#